data_AF-L8HJQ0-F1
#
_entry.id   AF-L8HJQ0-F1
#
_cell.length_a   1.000
_cell.length_b   1.000
_cell.length_c   1.000
_cell.angle_alpha   90.00
_cell.angle_beta   90.00
_cell.angle_gamma   90.00
#
_symmetry.space_group_name_H-M   'P 1'
#
loop_
_entity.id
_entity.type
_entity.pdbx_description
1 polymer ?
#
loop_
_entity_poly.entity_id
_entity_poly.type
_entity_poly.pdbx_seq_one_letter_code
_entity_poly.pdbx_strand_id
1 'polypeptide(L)'
;LLKVVGSKYRQHIPEILRRASKHMELVFGLELMEVNHSRNIYALINKLNLGGDEGLSDEGSLPKSGFLMVFLGIIFMKGNWATREEVWEFLSVL
;
A
#
# COMPACT_ATOMS: atom_id res chain seq x y z
N LEU A 1 -7.69 15.69 4.56
CA LEU A 1 -7.38 15.05 5.86
C LEU A 1 -8.09 15.69 7.06
N LEU A 2 -7.90 16.98 7.36
CA LEU A 2 -8.47 17.64 8.55
C LEU A 2 -9.99 17.50 8.71
N LYS A 3 -10.73 17.55 7.59
CA LYS A 3 -12.19 17.36 7.57
C LYS A 3 -12.62 15.92 7.92
N VAL A 4 -11.79 14.93 7.57
CA VAL A 4 -12.09 13.49 7.75
C VAL A 4 -11.65 13.01 9.13
N VAL A 5 -10.41 13.33 9.52
CA VAL A 5 -9.85 12.97 10.82
C VAL A 5 -10.48 13.80 11.94
N GLY A 6 -10.94 15.02 11.63
CA GLY A 6 -11.52 15.95 12.58
C GLY A 6 -10.47 16.91 13.15
N SER A 7 -10.90 18.14 13.43
CA SER A 7 -10.03 19.23 13.90
C SER A 7 -9.39 18.96 15.27
N LYS A 8 -10.04 18.14 16.11
CA LYS A 8 -9.55 17.76 17.44
C LYS A 8 -8.21 17.01 17.44
N TYR A 9 -7.87 16.32 16.34
CA TYR A 9 -6.60 15.60 16.21
C TYR A 9 -5.58 16.34 15.35
N ARG A 10 -5.75 17.65 15.12
CA ARG A 10 -4.87 18.43 14.23
C ARG A 10 -3.39 18.29 14.56
N GLN A 11 -3.02 18.23 15.84
CA GLN A 11 -1.63 18.03 16.28
C GLN A 11 -1.11 16.61 16.03
N HIS A 12 -2.00 15.61 15.94
CA HIS A 12 -1.66 14.22 15.70
C HIS A 12 -1.72 13.82 14.23
N ILE A 13 -2.18 14.70 13.34
CA ILE A 13 -2.27 14.41 11.90
C ILE A 13 -0.95 13.93 11.30
N PRO A 14 0.22 14.53 11.60
CA PRO A 14 1.49 14.03 11.05
C PRO A 14 1.74 12.56 11.45
N GLU A 15 1.43 12.20 12.69
CA GLU A 15 1.61 10.83 13.17
C GLU A 15 0.59 9.85 12.57
N ILE A 16 -0.68 10.27 12.47
CA ILE A 16 -1.75 9.49 11.84
C ILE A 16 -1.41 9.24 10.37
N LEU A 17 -0.97 10.28 9.65
CA LEU A 17 -0.59 10.18 8.25
C LEU A 17 0.63 9.27 8.08
N ARG A 18 1.64 9.39 8.93
CA ARG A 18 2.82 8.50 8.93
C ARG A 18 2.43 7.04 9.12
N ARG A 19 1.58 6.74 10.11
CA ARG A 19 1.10 5.37 10.36
C ARG A 19 0.25 4.86 9.20
N ALA A 20 -0.68 5.66 8.70
CA ALA A 20 -1.52 5.30 7.58
C ALA A 20 -0.69 5.02 6.33
N SER A 21 0.27 5.89 6.01
CA SER A 21 1.20 5.71 4.88
C SER A 21 1.97 4.41 4.99
N LYS A 22 2.49 4.07 6.18
CA LYS A 22 3.20 2.80 6.40
C LYS A 22 2.31 1.59 6.14
N HIS A 23 1.04 1.63 6.56
CA HIS A 23 0.10 0.54 6.29
C HIS A 23 -0.29 0.49 4.82
N MET A 24 -0.45 1.63 4.15
CA MET A 24 -0.71 1.69 2.71
C MET A 24 0.41 1.03 1.89
N GLU A 25 1.66 1.24 2.31
CA GLU A 25 2.81 0.62 1.67
C GLU A 25 2.85 -0.89 1.92
N LEU A 26 2.74 -1.33 3.17
CA LEU A 26 2.91 -2.74 3.53
C LEU A 26 1.74 -3.62 3.09
N VAL A 27 0.51 -3.13 3.18
CA VAL A 27 -0.70 -3.92 2.91
C VAL A 27 -1.16 -3.78 1.47
N PHE A 28 -1.05 -2.59 0.89
CA PHE A 28 -1.57 -2.29 -0.45
C PHE A 28 -0.48 -2.03 -1.48
N GLY A 29 0.80 -1.98 -1.10
CA GLY A 29 1.89 -1.67 -2.03
C GLY A 29 1.80 -0.24 -2.57
N LEU A 30 1.15 0.66 -1.84
CA LEU A 30 0.94 2.05 -2.23
C LEU A 30 1.85 2.98 -1.44
N GLU A 31 2.55 3.87 -2.15
CA GLU A 31 3.37 4.91 -1.57
C GLU A 31 2.64 6.25 -1.59
N LEU A 32 2.62 6.94 -0.45
CA LEU A 32 2.11 8.29 -0.36
C LEU A 32 3.22 9.28 -0.75
N MET A 33 3.10 9.91 -1.91
CA MET A 33 4.05 10.89 -2.41
C MET A 33 3.48 12.31 -2.33
N GLU A 34 4.28 13.27 -1.88
CA GLU A 34 3.91 14.69 -1.94
C GLU A 34 4.12 15.22 -3.36
N VAL A 35 3.03 15.64 -4.00
CA VAL A 35 3.04 16.17 -5.38
C VAL A 35 3.20 17.69 -5.37
N ASN A 36 2.70 18.36 -4.33
CA ASN A 36 2.85 19.80 -4.19
C ASN A 36 2.96 20.22 -2.72
N HIS A 37 4.16 20.69 -2.37
CA HIS A 37 4.49 21.13 -1.02
C HIS A 37 3.72 22.38 -0.57
N SER A 38 3.56 23.36 -1.46
CA SER A 38 2.88 24.63 -1.12
C SER A 38 1.40 24.45 -0.77
N ARG A 39 0.77 23.41 -1.33
CA ARG A 39 -0.66 23.13 -1.15
C ARG A 39 -0.91 21.88 -0.30
N ASN A 40 0.14 21.22 0.20
CA ASN A 40 0.05 19.94 0.91
C ASN A 40 -0.80 18.90 0.13
N ILE A 41 -0.50 18.76 -1.17
CA ILE A 41 -1.19 17.81 -2.05
C ILE A 41 -0.36 16.54 -2.10
N TYR A 42 -1.00 15.41 -1.82
CA TYR A 42 -0.41 14.08 -1.82
C TYR A 42 -1.12 13.19 -2.82
N ALA A 43 -0.39 12.29 -3.47
CA ALA A 43 -0.90 11.23 -4.32
C ALA A 43 -0.50 9.86 -3.76
N LEU A 44 -1.35 8.86 -3.95
CA LEU A 44 -0.98 7.47 -3.73
C LEU A 44 -0.52 6.87 -5.05
N ILE A 45 0.69 6.31 -5.06
CA ILE A 45 1.33 5.73 -6.24
C ILE A 45 1.57 4.25 -5.99
N ASN A 46 1.29 3.40 -6.96
CA ASN A 46 1.59 1.97 -6.88
C ASN A 46 3.10 1.73 -7.02
N LYS A 47 3.75 1.16 -6.00
CA LYS A 47 5.20 0.89 -6.01
C LYS A 47 5.62 -0.13 -7.05
N LEU A 48 4.74 -1.07 -7.40
CA LEU A 48 5.09 -2.12 -8.35
C LEU A 48 5.00 -1.68 -9.81
N ASN A 49 4.42 -0.49 -10.08
CA ASN A 49 4.32 0.13 -11.41
C ASN A 49 4.03 -0.89 -12.52
N LEU A 50 3.14 -1.82 -12.24
CA LEU A 50 2.66 -2.80 -13.20
C LEU A 50 1.75 -2.01 -14.12
N GLY A 51 2.22 -1.69 -15.32
CA GLY A 51 1.54 -0.80 -16.28
C GLY A 51 0.19 -1.28 -16.82
N GLY A 52 -0.65 -1.90 -15.99
CA GLY A 52 -1.99 -2.40 -16.31
C GLY A 52 -3.12 -1.79 -15.49
N ASP A 53 -2.85 -0.90 -14.53
CA ASP A 53 -3.88 -0.33 -13.64
C ASP A 53 -4.44 1.03 -14.12
N GLU A 54 -4.11 1.45 -15.34
CA GLU A 54 -4.58 2.73 -15.89
C GLU A 54 -5.97 2.64 -16.55
N GLY A 55 -6.64 1.47 -16.52
CA GLY A 55 -7.78 1.21 -17.42
C GLY A 55 -9.09 0.73 -16.81
N LEU A 56 -9.15 0.22 -15.58
CA LEU A 56 -10.39 -0.35 -15.03
C LEU A 56 -10.62 0.17 -13.61
N SER A 57 -11.37 1.26 -13.54
CA SER A 57 -11.99 1.77 -12.32
C SER A 57 -12.99 0.73 -11.79
N ASP A 58 -12.48 -0.32 -11.17
CA ASP A 58 -13.27 -1.14 -10.26
C ASP A 58 -13.32 -0.40 -8.93
N GLU A 59 -14.25 0.57 -8.86
CA GLU A 59 -14.40 1.63 -7.86
C GLU A 59 -14.60 1.11 -6.41
N GLY A 60 -14.55 -0.21 -6.20
CA GLY A 60 -14.59 -0.87 -4.91
C GLY A 60 -13.57 -2.00 -4.71
N SER A 61 -12.66 -2.24 -5.65
CA SER A 61 -11.65 -3.31 -5.48
C SER A 61 -10.45 -2.83 -4.68
N LEU A 62 -9.96 -3.69 -3.78
CA LEU A 62 -8.73 -3.43 -3.04
C LEU A 62 -7.52 -3.52 -3.98
N PRO A 63 -6.52 -2.63 -3.85
CA PRO A 63 -5.28 -2.71 -4.61
C PRO A 63 -4.63 -4.09 -4.44
N LYS A 64 -4.57 -4.87 -5.52
CA LYS A 64 -3.94 -6.21 -5.52
C LYS A 64 -2.42 -6.15 -5.45
N SER A 65 -1.84 -4.96 -5.65
CA SER A 65 -0.40 -4.69 -5.62
C SER A 65 0.26 -5.13 -4.31
N GLY A 66 -0.36 -4.88 -3.16
CA GLY A 66 0.23 -5.26 -1.87
C GLY A 66 0.32 -6.77 -1.69
N PHE A 67 -0.74 -7.50 -2.02
CA PHE A 67 -0.74 -8.96 -2.00
C PHE A 67 0.29 -9.54 -2.96
N LEU A 68 0.40 -8.99 -4.17
CA LEU A 68 1.43 -9.41 -5.13
C LEU A 68 2.84 -9.14 -4.60
N MET A 69 3.07 -8.01 -3.93
CA MET A 69 4.36 -7.68 -3.32
C MET A 69 4.76 -8.69 -2.24
N VAL A 70 3.81 -9.14 -1.42
CA VAL A 70 4.00 -10.21 -0.44
C VAL A 70 4.38 -11.53 -1.12
N PHE A 71 3.65 -11.93 -2.18
CA PHE A 71 3.96 -13.13 -2.96
C PHE A 71 5.38 -13.10 -3.53
N LEU A 72 5.74 -12.00 -4.19
CA LEU A 72 7.08 -11.81 -4.75
C LEU A 72 8.16 -11.86 -3.65
N GLY A 73 7.88 -11.28 -2.48
CA GLY A 73 8.77 -11.35 -1.32
C GLY A 73 9.00 -12.79 -0.84
N ILE A 74 7.94 -13.61 -0.74
CA ILE A 74 8.05 -15.02 -0.34
C ILE A 74 8.90 -15.81 -1.34
N ILE A 75 8.62 -15.67 -2.64
CA ILE A 75 9.36 -16.35 -3.72
C ILE A 75 10.84 -15.95 -3.68
N PHE A 76 11.12 -14.65 -3.52
CA PHE A 76 12.48 -14.13 -3.44
C PHE A 76 13.25 -14.68 -2.23
N MET A 77 12.63 -14.67 -1.04
CA MET A 77 13.23 -15.19 0.19
C MET A 77 13.58 -16.69 0.12
N LYS A 78 12.89 -17.44 -0.74
CA LYS A 78 13.12 -18.88 -0.98
C LYS A 78 14.10 -19.17 -2.13
N GLY A 79 14.78 -18.16 -2.68
CA GLY A 79 15.74 -18.35 -3.76
C GLY A 79 15.11 -18.35 -5.15
N ASN A 80 14.04 -17.55 -5.33
CA ASN A 80 13.24 -17.42 -6.56
C ASN A 80 12.40 -18.66 -6.92
N TRP A 81 12.14 -19.53 -5.95
CA TRP A 81 11.27 -20.69 -6.10
C TRP A 81 10.53 -20.95 -4.80
N ALA A 82 9.20 -21.10 -4.85
CA ALA A 82 8.40 -21.50 -3.71
C ALA A 82 7.26 -22.41 -4.18
N THR A 83 6.96 -23.48 -3.45
CA THR A 83 5.80 -24.31 -3.75
C THR A 83 4.50 -23.63 -3.31
N ARG A 84 3.36 -24.11 -3.82
CA ARG A 84 2.05 -23.58 -3.44
C ARG A 84 1.83 -23.71 -1.93
N GLU A 85 2.25 -24.83 -1.37
CA GLU A 85 2.08 -25.18 0.04
C GLU A 85 2.88 -24.21 0.92
N GLU A 86 4.13 -23.92 0.54
CA GLU A 86 4.96 -22.94 1.25
C GLU A 86 4.33 -21.54 1.21
N VAL A 87 3.86 -21.11 0.04
CA VAL A 87 3.19 -19.82 -0.09
C VAL A 87 1.91 -19.77 0.75
N TRP A 88 1.12 -20.84 0.75
CA TRP A 88 -0.12 -20.93 1.53
C TRP A 88 0.14 -20.90 3.04
N GLU A 89 1.18 -21.58 3.51
CA GLU A 89 1.61 -21.55 4.90
C GLU A 89 1.96 -20.12 5.34
N PHE A 90 2.74 -19.39 4.55
CA PHE A 90 3.08 -17.99 4.86
C PHE A 90 1.84 -17.07 4.88
N LEU A 91 0.92 -17.25 3.93
CA LEU A 91 -0.32 -16.46 3.88
C LEU A 91 -1.27 -16.78 5.05
N SER A 92 -1.21 -17.98 5.61
CA SER A 92 -2.05 -18.35 6.75
C SER A 92 -1.68 -17.63 8.05
N VAL A 93 -0.47 -17.06 8.13
CA VAL A 93 0.04 -16.34 9.30
C VAL A 93 -0.22 -14.82 9.21
N LEU A 94 -0.52 -14.31 8.02
CA LEU A 94 -0.84 -12.91 7.73
C LEU A 94 -2.28 -12.56 8.13
#